data_AF-A0A5M6I625-F1
#
_entry.id   AF-A0A5M6I625-F1
#
_cell.length_a   1.000
_cell.length_b   1.000
_cell.length_c   1.000
_cell.angle_alpha   90.00
_cell.angle_beta   90.00
_cell.angle_gamma   90.00
#
_symmetry.space_group_name_H-M   'P 1'
#
loop_
_entity.id
_entity.type
_entity.pdbx_description
1 polymer ?
#
loop_
_entity_poly.entity_id
_entity_poly.type
_entity_poly.pdbx_seq_one_letter_code
_entity_poly.pdbx_strand_id
1 'polypeptide(L)'
;MSGRRVTMKLRVGNLEANGAARRGGRRRRLHGQRGFTLVEMLVVITIIGMIMALVGPRVLNYLSDSKMKAAKIQIQSFSSALDLFYLDVGRYPSSAEGLTALVRPDGGAGGWNGPYLKGGTVPNDPWGNSYVYRSPGERSAYEVRSLGADGQEGGAGSAADISSSSN
;
A
#
# COMPACT_ATOMS: atom_id res chain seq x y z
N MET A 1 41.27 78.10 -4.23
CA MET A 1 40.08 78.88 -3.84
C MET A 1 39.12 77.98 -3.09
N SER A 2 38.53 78.50 -2.02
CA SER A 2 37.50 77.89 -1.15
C SER A 2 38.00 76.72 -0.29
N GLY A 3 38.01 76.75 1.04
CA GLY A 3 37.28 77.60 1.97
C GLY A 3 36.88 76.72 3.15
N ARG A 4 37.69 76.78 4.22
CA ARG A 4 37.45 76.18 5.55
C ARG A 4 35.99 76.36 6.00
N ARG A 5 35.48 75.40 6.77
CA ARG A 5 34.60 75.70 7.91
C ARG A 5 34.61 74.57 8.94
N VAL A 6 35.40 74.80 9.99
CA VAL A 6 35.27 74.17 11.30
C VAL A 6 34.25 75.00 12.08
N THR A 7 33.18 74.37 12.56
CA THR A 7 32.22 74.92 13.53
C THR A 7 31.80 73.76 14.42
N MET A 8 32.24 73.73 15.69
CA MET A 8 31.60 74.39 16.84
C MET A 8 30.64 73.44 17.55
N LYS A 9 30.93 73.10 18.81
CA LYS A 9 30.03 73.32 19.95
C LYS A 9 30.71 72.87 21.24
N LEU A 10 31.09 73.86 22.06
CA LEU A 10 31.14 73.67 23.51
C LEU A 10 29.73 73.34 23.98
N ARG A 11 29.61 72.38 24.91
CA ARG A 11 28.51 72.40 25.87
C ARG A 11 29.01 72.03 27.26
N VAL A 12 28.70 72.96 28.15
CA VAL A 12 28.93 73.03 29.59
C VAL A 12 28.09 71.99 30.34
N GLY A 13 28.69 71.43 31.40
CA GLY A 13 28.09 71.11 32.70
C GLY A 13 26.96 70.07 32.79
N ASN A 14 27.10 69.08 33.67
CA ASN A 14 26.50 69.21 35.01
C ASN A 14 26.93 68.06 35.93
N LEU A 15 27.22 68.44 37.17
CA LEU A 15 27.39 67.59 38.34
C LEU A 15 26.05 66.98 38.78
N GLU A 16 26.17 65.76 39.31
CA GLU A 16 25.39 65.15 40.40
C GLU A 16 23.85 65.06 40.30
N ALA A 17 23.35 63.82 40.27
CA ALA A 17 22.17 63.43 41.06
C ALA A 17 22.17 61.91 41.33
N ASN A 18 22.33 61.59 42.61
CA ASN A 18 22.05 60.30 43.23
C ASN A 18 20.56 59.93 43.07
N GLY A 19 20.24 58.66 42.81
CA GLY A 19 18.86 58.23 42.57
C GLY A 19 18.70 56.71 42.53
N ALA A 20 18.63 56.10 43.71
CA ALA A 20 18.21 54.72 43.92
C ALA A 20 16.80 54.46 43.35
N ALA A 21 16.60 53.41 42.55
CA ALA A 21 15.32 52.69 42.50
C ALA A 21 15.38 51.32 41.79
N ARG A 22 15.28 50.29 42.63
CA ARG A 22 14.35 49.15 42.48
C ARG A 22 14.57 48.15 41.33
N ARG A 23 15.24 47.06 41.72
CA ARG A 23 15.10 45.70 41.16
C ARG A 23 13.62 45.33 40.96
N GLY A 24 13.18 45.27 39.71
CA GLY A 24 11.89 44.71 39.30
C GLY A 24 12.08 43.42 38.52
N GLY A 25 12.53 42.36 39.19
CA GLY A 25 12.62 41.03 38.58
C GLY A 25 11.22 40.49 38.28
N ARG A 26 10.84 40.50 37.00
CA ARG A 26 9.63 39.79 36.52
C ARG A 26 9.81 38.30 36.79
N ARG A 27 9.21 37.81 37.87
CA ARG A 27 9.01 36.37 38.08
C ARG A 27 8.09 35.85 36.97
N ARG A 28 8.68 35.33 35.88
CA ARG A 28 7.98 34.42 34.97
C ARG A 28 7.52 33.24 35.81
N ARG A 29 6.22 33.13 36.07
CA ARG A 29 5.63 31.89 36.57
C ARG A 29 5.84 30.86 35.46
N LEU A 30 6.84 30.00 35.64
CA LEU A 30 6.96 28.77 34.87
C LEU A 30 5.73 27.94 35.26
N HIS A 31 4.72 27.94 34.39
CA HIS A 31 3.63 26.99 34.48
C HIS A 31 4.28 25.59 34.43
N GLY A 32 4.21 24.88 35.55
CA GLY A 32 4.76 23.53 35.65
C GLY A 32 4.12 22.65 34.59
N GLN A 33 4.92 22.15 33.67
CA GLN A 33 4.52 21.10 32.76
C GLN A 33 4.26 19.86 33.61
N ARG A 34 2.98 19.59 33.90
CA ARG A 34 2.57 18.34 34.53
C ARG A 34 2.82 17.25 33.48
N GLY A 35 3.83 16.43 33.70
CA GLY A 35 4.07 15.23 32.89
C GLY A 35 2.96 14.21 33.08
N PHE A 36 2.69 13.43 32.04
CA PHE A 36 1.76 12.31 32.07
C PHE A 36 2.19 11.29 33.13
N THR A 37 1.21 10.74 33.86
CA THR A 37 1.47 9.69 34.85
C THR A 37 1.56 8.32 34.16
N LEU A 38 2.30 7.37 34.73
CA LEU A 38 2.37 6.00 34.19
C LEU A 38 0.98 5.33 34.12
N VAL A 39 0.12 5.63 35.09
CA VAL A 39 -1.25 5.11 35.16
C VAL A 39 -2.09 5.58 33.98
N GLU A 40 -1.91 6.81 33.52
CA GLU A 40 -2.64 7.38 32.39
C GLU A 40 -2.31 6.66 31.08
N MET A 41 -1.04 6.36 30.85
CA MET A 41 -0.62 5.55 29.70
C MET A 41 -1.09 4.10 29.81
N LEU A 42 -1.11 3.53 31.02
CA LEU A 42 -1.60 2.18 31.26
C LEU A 42 -3.08 2.04 30.91
N VAL A 43 -3.92 2.98 31.32
CA VAL A 43 -5.35 2.97 30.98
C VAL A 43 -5.54 3.08 29.45
N VAL A 44 -4.79 3.95 28.78
CA VAL A 44 -4.90 4.15 27.31
C VAL A 44 -4.53 2.89 26.54
N ILE A 45 -3.38 2.28 26.81
CA ILE A 45 -2.97 1.06 26.09
C ILE A 45 -3.90 -0.12 26.39
N THR A 46 -4.50 -0.15 27.60
CA THR A 46 -5.47 -1.18 27.97
C THR A 46 -6.75 -1.07 27.15
N ILE A 47 -7.30 0.15 27.00
CA ILE A 47 -8.48 0.40 26.17
C ILE A 47 -8.18 0.12 24.69
N ILE A 48 -7.02 0.54 24.18
CA ILE A 48 -6.61 0.25 22.79
C ILE A 48 -6.48 -1.27 22.58
N GLY A 49 -5.81 -1.98 23.51
CA GLY A 49 -5.67 -3.44 23.45
C GLY A 49 -7.02 -4.16 23.43
N MET A 50 -7.96 -3.71 24.28
CA MET A 50 -9.32 -4.26 24.33
C MET A 50 -10.08 -4.06 23.00
N ILE A 51 -9.99 -2.88 22.38
CA ILE A 51 -10.61 -2.63 21.07
C ILE A 51 -9.96 -3.50 19.99
N MET A 52 -8.62 -3.55 19.97
CA MET A 52 -7.87 -4.31 18.96
C MET A 52 -8.17 -5.80 19.02
N ALA A 53 -8.41 -6.36 20.21
CA ALA A 53 -8.81 -7.77 20.36
C ALA A 53 -10.13 -8.11 19.65
N LEU A 54 -11.07 -7.16 19.59
CA LEU A 54 -12.38 -7.36 18.93
C LEU A 54 -12.35 -7.02 17.44
N VAL A 55 -11.61 -5.98 17.06
CA VAL A 55 -11.61 -5.45 15.69
C VAL A 55 -10.57 -6.15 14.81
N GLY A 56 -9.41 -6.52 15.36
CA GLY A 56 -8.28 -7.08 14.62
C GLY A 56 -8.66 -8.29 13.73
N PRO A 57 -9.25 -9.36 14.28
CA PRO A 57 -9.63 -10.53 13.49
C PRO A 57 -10.63 -10.22 12.37
N ARG A 58 -11.57 -9.29 12.60
CA ARG A 58 -12.58 -8.90 11.60
C ARG A 58 -11.96 -8.21 10.39
N VAL A 59 -10.99 -7.33 10.62
CA VAL A 59 -10.27 -6.63 9.53
C VAL A 59 -9.49 -7.63 8.69
N LEU A 60 -8.80 -8.58 9.33
CA LEU A 60 -8.06 -9.63 8.62
C LEU A 60 -8.98 -10.50 7.78
N ASN A 61 -10.11 -10.96 8.33
CA ASN A 61 -11.08 -11.77 7.59
C ASN A 61 -11.68 -11.01 6.40
N TYR A 62 -12.05 -9.75 6.59
CA TYR A 62 -12.57 -8.91 5.50
C TYR A 62 -11.55 -8.73 4.36
N LEU A 63 -10.28 -8.51 4.72
CA LEU A 63 -9.21 -8.41 3.74
C LEU A 63 -9.02 -9.74 2.98
N SER A 64 -9.03 -10.86 3.71
CA SER A 64 -8.94 -12.21 3.12
C SER A 64 -10.07 -12.49 2.14
N ASP A 65 -11.33 -12.21 2.52
CA ASP A 65 -12.50 -12.42 1.66
C ASP A 65 -12.43 -11.56 0.39
N SER A 66 -11.96 -10.31 0.54
CA SER A 66 -11.79 -9.38 -0.57
C SER A 66 -10.73 -9.88 -1.57
N LYS A 67 -9.63 -10.45 -1.06
CA LYS A 67 -8.60 -11.09 -1.87
C LYS A 67 -9.14 -12.31 -2.62
N MET A 68 -9.87 -13.20 -1.95
CA MET A 68 -10.46 -14.36 -2.61
C MET A 68 -11.41 -13.95 -3.75
N LYS A 69 -12.24 -12.93 -3.54
CA LYS A 69 -13.12 -12.39 -4.59
C LYS A 69 -12.33 -11.78 -5.76
N ALA A 70 -11.30 -11.00 -5.46
CA ALA A 70 -10.43 -10.43 -6.49
C ALA A 70 -9.75 -11.52 -7.33
N ALA A 71 -9.30 -12.60 -6.70
CA ALA A 71 -8.71 -13.75 -7.38
C ALA A 71 -9.72 -14.43 -8.32
N LYS A 72 -10.97 -14.63 -7.86
CA LYS A 72 -12.04 -15.21 -8.70
C LYS A 72 -12.35 -14.32 -9.92
N ILE A 73 -12.39 -13.00 -9.74
CA ILE A 73 -12.58 -12.03 -10.83
C ILE A 73 -11.41 -12.07 -11.83
N GLN A 74 -10.18 -12.14 -11.34
CA GLN A 74 -8.99 -12.26 -12.21
C GLN A 74 -9.01 -13.57 -13.01
N ILE A 75 -9.36 -14.69 -12.38
CA ILE A 75 -9.56 -15.98 -13.06
C ILE A 75 -10.62 -15.87 -14.15
N GLN A 76 -11.76 -15.24 -13.87
CA GLN A 76 -12.79 -15.02 -14.89
C GLN A 76 -12.28 -14.15 -16.06
N SER A 77 -11.45 -13.14 -15.78
CA SER A 77 -10.81 -12.35 -16.82
C SER A 77 -9.82 -13.17 -17.66
N PHE A 78 -9.07 -14.10 -17.05
CA PHE A 78 -8.22 -15.03 -17.79
C PHE A 78 -9.05 -15.97 -18.65
N SER A 79 -10.17 -16.49 -18.15
CA SER A 79 -11.08 -17.32 -18.92
C SER A 79 -11.58 -16.61 -20.18
N SER A 80 -12.05 -15.37 -20.06
CA SER A 80 -12.46 -14.59 -21.24
C SER A 80 -11.31 -14.34 -22.23
N ALA A 81 -10.10 -14.09 -21.73
CA ALA A 81 -8.93 -13.90 -22.58
C ALA A 81 -8.50 -15.20 -23.30
N LEU A 82 -8.60 -16.34 -22.62
CA LEU A 82 -8.34 -17.67 -23.18
C LEU A 82 -9.36 -18.02 -24.26
N ASP A 83 -10.64 -17.69 -24.05
CA ASP A 83 -11.69 -17.91 -25.04
C ASP A 83 -11.44 -17.06 -26.30
N LEU A 84 -11.04 -15.78 -26.15
CA LEU A 84 -10.64 -14.94 -27.29
C LEU A 84 -9.41 -15.51 -28.02
N PHE A 85 -8.39 -15.95 -27.29
CA PHE A 85 -7.22 -16.61 -27.88
C PHE A 85 -7.63 -17.84 -28.69
N TYR A 86 -8.57 -18.65 -28.19
CA TYR A 86 -9.09 -19.80 -28.90
C TYR A 86 -9.83 -19.41 -30.19
N LEU A 87 -10.59 -18.32 -30.18
CA LEU A 87 -11.28 -17.84 -31.39
C LEU A 87 -10.30 -17.41 -32.49
N ASP A 88 -9.19 -16.79 -32.11
CA ASP A 88 -8.21 -16.24 -33.05
C ASP A 88 -7.18 -17.27 -33.53
N VAL A 89 -6.71 -18.14 -32.63
CA VAL A 89 -5.64 -19.13 -32.90
C VAL A 89 -6.20 -20.53 -33.17
N GLY A 90 -7.45 -20.80 -32.77
CA GLY A 90 -8.11 -22.11 -32.93
C GLY A 90 -7.74 -23.16 -31.87
N ARG A 91 -6.95 -22.79 -30.86
CA ARG A 91 -6.55 -23.65 -29.73
C ARG A 91 -6.28 -22.82 -28.48
N TYR A 92 -6.32 -23.43 -27.31
CA TYR A 92 -5.79 -22.78 -26.09
C TYR A 92 -4.25 -22.81 -26.08
N PRO A 93 -3.61 -21.91 -25.32
CA PRO A 93 -2.18 -22.01 -25.04
C PRO A 93 -1.82 -23.38 -24.46
N SER A 94 -0.65 -23.89 -24.83
CA SER A 94 -0.09 -25.08 -24.20
C SER A 94 0.40 -24.76 -22.79
N SER A 95 0.61 -25.77 -21.96
CA SER A 95 1.16 -25.56 -20.61
C SER A 95 2.58 -24.95 -20.63
N ALA A 96 3.33 -25.08 -21.73
CA ALA A 96 4.66 -24.48 -21.90
C ALA A 96 4.59 -22.98 -22.28
N GLU A 97 3.60 -22.60 -23.07
CA GLU A 97 3.28 -21.21 -23.44
C GLU A 97 2.66 -20.43 -22.25
N GLY A 98 1.79 -21.13 -21.51
CA GLY A 98 1.17 -20.61 -20.29
C GLY A 98 0.27 -19.39 -20.53
N LEU A 99 0.02 -18.62 -19.46
CA LEU A 99 -0.74 -17.37 -19.56
C LEU A 99 0.03 -16.27 -20.29
N THR A 100 1.33 -16.43 -20.54
CA THR A 100 2.14 -15.41 -21.22
C THR A 100 1.77 -15.26 -22.69
N ALA A 101 1.26 -16.32 -23.31
CA ALA A 101 0.67 -16.31 -24.66
C ALA A 101 -0.50 -15.32 -24.82
N LEU A 102 -1.19 -15.01 -23.72
CA LEU A 102 -2.30 -14.06 -23.72
C LEU A 102 -1.82 -12.61 -23.90
N VAL A 103 -0.54 -12.35 -23.66
CA VAL A 103 0.04 -11.02 -23.62
C VAL A 103 1.01 -10.79 -24.78
N ARG A 104 1.77 -11.83 -25.13
CA ARG A 104 2.77 -11.77 -26.18
C ARG A 104 2.55 -12.94 -27.12
N PRO A 105 2.76 -12.77 -28.43
CA PRO A 105 2.76 -13.89 -29.34
C PRO A 105 4.01 -14.73 -29.04
N ASP A 106 3.80 -15.93 -28.51
CA ASP A 106 4.83 -16.95 -28.38
C ASP A 106 4.70 -17.99 -29.50
N GLY A 107 5.84 -18.52 -29.94
CA GLY A 107 5.87 -19.68 -30.84
C GLY A 107 5.25 -19.52 -32.24
N GLY A 108 4.90 -18.30 -32.67
CA GLY A 108 4.34 -18.06 -34.00
C GLY A 108 2.90 -18.55 -34.16
N ALA A 109 2.10 -18.53 -33.09
CA ALA A 109 0.67 -18.78 -33.13
C ALA A 109 -0.01 -17.96 -34.24
N GLY A 110 -0.28 -18.59 -35.39
CA GLY A 110 -0.96 -17.96 -36.50
C GLY A 110 -2.35 -17.49 -36.07
N GLY A 111 -2.69 -16.25 -36.43
CA GLY A 111 -3.96 -15.63 -36.04
C GLY A 111 -3.93 -14.84 -34.72
N TRP A 112 -2.82 -14.83 -33.97
CA TRP A 112 -2.73 -14.04 -32.74
C TRP A 112 -3.03 -12.55 -33.00
N ASN A 113 -4.02 -12.02 -32.29
CA ASN A 113 -4.50 -10.63 -32.39
C ASN A 113 -4.56 -9.95 -31.01
N GLY A 114 -3.72 -10.41 -30.08
CA GLY A 114 -3.65 -9.88 -28.72
C GLY A 114 -3.01 -8.48 -28.64
N PRO A 115 -2.76 -7.97 -27.43
CA PRO A 115 -2.88 -8.66 -26.14
C PRO A 115 -4.34 -8.84 -25.68
N TYR A 116 -4.65 -10.02 -25.16
CA TYR A 116 -5.97 -10.39 -24.66
C TYR A 116 -6.20 -9.98 -23.21
N LEU A 117 -5.13 -9.59 -22.49
CA LEU A 117 -5.19 -9.08 -21.13
C LEU A 117 -4.96 -7.57 -21.08
N LYS A 118 -5.81 -6.89 -20.29
CA LYS A 118 -5.67 -5.47 -20.00
C LYS A 118 -4.39 -5.23 -19.21
N GLY A 119 -3.55 -4.30 -19.68
CA GLY A 119 -2.28 -3.95 -19.03
C GLY A 119 -1.05 -4.63 -19.62
N GLY A 120 -1.20 -5.54 -20.59
CA GLY A 120 -0.05 -6.07 -21.34
C GLY A 120 0.96 -6.85 -20.48
N THR A 121 0.51 -7.38 -19.33
CA THR A 121 1.26 -8.29 -18.45
C THR A 121 0.29 -9.28 -17.81
N VAL A 122 0.80 -10.44 -17.38
CA VAL A 122 0.02 -11.38 -16.57
C VAL A 122 0.09 -10.89 -15.12
N PRO A 123 -1.02 -10.44 -14.50
CA PRO A 123 -0.99 -10.03 -13.12
C PRO A 123 -0.78 -11.23 -12.19
N ASN A 124 -0.12 -10.99 -11.06
CA ASN A 124 -0.12 -11.92 -9.94
C ASN A 124 -1.47 -11.92 -9.23
N ASP A 125 -1.73 -12.97 -8.47
CA ASP A 125 -2.89 -13.08 -7.61
C ASP A 125 -2.83 -12.05 -6.45
N PRO A 126 -3.92 -11.90 -5.67
CA PRO A 126 -4.00 -10.93 -4.57
C PRO A 126 -3.07 -11.18 -3.38
N TRP A 127 -2.39 -12.32 -3.35
CA TRP A 127 -1.34 -12.65 -2.37
C TRP A 127 0.07 -12.47 -2.93
N GLY A 128 0.19 -12.16 -4.23
CA GLY A 128 1.45 -11.90 -4.92
C GLY A 128 2.02 -13.15 -5.61
N ASN A 129 1.30 -14.27 -5.59
CA ASN A 129 1.72 -15.50 -6.24
C ASN A 129 1.32 -15.48 -7.73
N SER A 130 2.08 -16.19 -8.57
CA SER A 130 1.70 -16.35 -9.98
C SER A 130 0.59 -17.39 -10.13
N TYR A 131 -0.31 -17.15 -11.08
CA TYR A 131 -1.35 -18.11 -11.43
C TYR A 131 -0.76 -19.38 -12.06
N VAL A 132 -1.28 -20.53 -11.64
CA VAL A 132 -0.96 -21.83 -12.23
C VAL A 132 -1.91 -22.08 -13.39
N TYR A 133 -1.34 -22.33 -14.57
CA TYR A 133 -2.08 -22.67 -15.78
C TYR A 133 -1.77 -24.09 -16.22
N ARG A 134 -2.80 -24.84 -16.60
CA ARG A 134 -2.66 -26.18 -17.17
C ARG A 134 -3.62 -26.37 -18.35
N SER A 135 -3.09 -26.96 -19.42
CA SER A 135 -3.83 -27.34 -20.62
C SER A 135 -3.29 -28.67 -21.14
N PRO A 136 -4.10 -29.74 -21.22
CA PRO A 136 -5.51 -29.80 -20.82
C PRO A 136 -5.71 -29.72 -19.28
N GLY A 137 -6.84 -29.18 -18.85
CA GLY A 137 -7.24 -29.21 -17.43
C GLY A 137 -7.75 -30.59 -17.00
N GLU A 138 -7.88 -30.82 -15.69
CA GLU A 138 -8.31 -32.13 -15.17
C GLU A 138 -9.78 -32.44 -15.48
N ARG A 139 -10.65 -31.43 -15.49
CA ARG A 139 -12.10 -31.54 -15.77
C ARG A 139 -12.59 -30.58 -16.86
N SER A 140 -11.69 -29.88 -17.53
CA SER A 140 -12.00 -28.79 -18.46
C SER A 140 -10.91 -28.68 -19.53
N ALA A 141 -11.18 -27.96 -20.62
CA ALA A 141 -10.20 -27.77 -21.70
C ALA A 141 -8.90 -27.10 -21.21
N TYR A 142 -9.01 -26.24 -20.20
CA TYR A 142 -7.90 -25.64 -19.47
C TYR A 142 -8.28 -25.46 -17.99
N GLU A 143 -7.29 -25.26 -17.14
CA GLU A 143 -7.48 -24.86 -15.76
C GLU A 143 -6.57 -23.69 -15.40
N VAL A 144 -7.14 -22.67 -14.74
CA VAL A 144 -6.40 -21.57 -14.11
C VAL A 144 -6.64 -21.62 -12.62
N ARG A 145 -5.57 -21.61 -11.81
CA ARG A 145 -5.66 -21.72 -10.35
C ARG A 145 -4.77 -20.68 -9.65
N SER A 146 -5.27 -20.11 -8.55
CA SER A 146 -4.46 -19.42 -7.53
C SER A 146 -4.33 -20.35 -6.31
N LEU A 147 -3.12 -20.43 -5.76
CA LEU A 147 -2.78 -21.26 -4.60
C LEU A 147 -3.06 -20.56 -3.26
N GLY A 148 -3.90 -19.52 -3.25
CA GLY A 148 -4.28 -18.82 -2.03
C GLY A 148 -3.12 -18.13 -1.31
N ALA A 149 -3.34 -17.87 -0.01
CA ALA A 149 -2.42 -17.12 0.85
C ALA A 149 -1.13 -17.84 1.22
N ASP A 150 -1.13 -19.18 1.23
CA ASP A 150 0.03 -19.99 1.58
C ASP A 150 0.87 -20.40 0.36
N GLY A 151 0.31 -20.25 -0.85
CA GLY A 151 1.02 -20.54 -2.09
C GLY A 151 1.24 -22.03 -2.31
N GLN A 152 0.43 -22.89 -1.65
CA GLN A 152 0.53 -24.34 -1.72
C GLN A 152 -0.79 -24.92 -2.22
N GLU A 153 -0.73 -26.12 -2.81
CA GLU A 153 -1.97 -26.81 -3.21
C GLU A 153 -2.79 -27.21 -1.99
N GLY A 154 -4.11 -27.00 -2.08
CA GLY A 154 -5.07 -27.33 -1.03
C GLY A 154 -5.40 -26.14 -0.14
N GLY A 155 -5.22 -26.32 1.17
CA GLY A 155 -5.53 -25.29 2.17
C GLY A 155 -7.03 -25.09 2.48
N ALA A 156 -7.31 -24.16 3.39
CA ALA A 156 -8.66 -23.80 3.84
C ALA A 156 -8.80 -22.30 4.08
N GLY A 157 -10.02 -21.76 3.96
CA GLY A 157 -10.27 -20.33 4.11
C GLY A 157 -9.46 -19.52 3.09
N SER A 158 -8.66 -18.57 3.56
CA SER A 158 -7.81 -17.73 2.69
C SER A 158 -6.63 -18.48 2.05
N ALA A 159 -6.28 -19.65 2.57
CA ALA A 159 -5.27 -20.54 1.99
C ALA A 159 -5.88 -21.54 0.99
N ALA A 160 -7.21 -21.53 0.81
CA ALA A 160 -7.84 -22.44 -0.14
C ALA A 160 -7.49 -22.06 -1.58
N ASP A 161 -7.19 -23.08 -2.38
CA ASP A 161 -7.07 -22.96 -3.83
C ASP A 161 -8.35 -22.39 -4.46
N ILE A 162 -8.17 -21.49 -5.44
CA ILE A 162 -9.27 -20.94 -6.24
C ILE A 162 -9.01 -21.32 -7.69
N SER A 163 -9.89 -22.11 -8.29
CA SER A 163 -9.75 -22.58 -9.68
C SER A 163 -10.87 -22.09 -10.59
N SER A 164 -10.61 -22.07 -11.90
CA SER A 164 -11.62 -21.76 -12.93
C SER A 164 -12.71 -22.83 -13.04
N SER A 165 -12.46 -24.05 -12.55
CA SER A 165 -13.39 -25.19 -12.61
C SER A 165 -14.28 -25.31 -11.36
N SER A 166 -13.92 -24.65 -10.25
CA SER A 166 -14.76 -24.59 -9.05
C SER A 166 -15.82 -23.51 -9.22
N ASN A 167 -17.07 -23.92 -9.51
CA ASN A 167 -18.21 -23.00 -9.49
C ASN A 167 -18.67 -22.76 -8.05
#